data_AF-A0A316EZK7-F1
#
_entry.id   AF-A0A316EZK7-F1
#
_cell.length_a   1.000
_cell.length_b   1.000
_cell.length_c   1.000
_cell.angle_alpha   90.00
_cell.angle_beta   90.00
_cell.angle_gamma   90.00
#
_symmetry.space_group_name_H-M   'P 1'
#
loop_
_entity.id
_entity.type
_entity.pdbx_description
1 polymer ?
#
loop_
_entity_poly.entity_id
_entity_poly.type
_entity_poly.pdbx_seq_one_letter_code
_entity_poly.pdbx_strand_id
1 'polypeptide(L)'
;MVAITSVGTPALSSTAPYGRSGTSPASAGAAGASAGASASDGAEAVALGQGGGSPVYTRAQLAPTYAWERASSDAISGRLAGNVLASTMSGRFAGLGAALLTQLGGDGSDYSQSVIGVAPGAQVNAIRASRFQAPALNQVGLTLTMRSGATVTVTLGSDTDRLAVNVAVTGGTLGAKDRDAVAALAGAFQTAIDALGETPPRLDLGGLLDTDADLFAAVNLHASIDVGQNQPQTIDFVASDQQRTVSVRGPSGDLDLNVDMRETSTLGTAAQQASAIRHYLQQFDAAKSRGQGDPALMAMFKDAFAALHSHRASSDGVFGKPSSNGIDPASRIALSGADHGMMTGLGDFQASISQTAVASNPMRRDEVDAFSYQVSQHTEISGKSELDRSVHQRQESRLDASFHRSLFGDTALMLTDSPYSQNYYYDQIHDTASSDMSLAYAKGALVQATLTQAADQSSRVQKYELGRLQSDITTPNAKSRTVDVLGMIDDAIRNDTYHQIPDDRQRDDVLSSMHDRVLLHASTDQVGNL
;
A
#
# COMPACT_ATOMS: atom_id res chain seq x y z
N MET A 1 -30.86 -39.08 15.27
CA MET A 1 -31.97 -38.90 16.24
C MET A 1 -31.34 -38.73 17.62
N VAL A 2 -31.86 -37.77 18.39
CA VAL A 2 -31.40 -37.27 19.71
C VAL A 2 -30.24 -36.26 19.66
N ALA A 3 -30.65 -34.99 19.74
CA ALA A 3 -29.85 -33.82 20.08
C ALA A 3 -29.84 -33.63 21.61
N ILE A 4 -28.74 -33.10 22.16
CA ILE A 4 -28.75 -32.43 23.47
C ILE A 4 -27.81 -31.23 23.40
N THR A 5 -28.40 -30.05 23.54
CA THR A 5 -27.78 -28.75 23.81
C THR A 5 -27.57 -28.57 25.31
N SER A 6 -26.49 -27.93 25.75
CA SER A 6 -26.50 -27.13 26.98
C SER A 6 -25.40 -26.08 27.02
N VAL A 7 -25.82 -24.86 27.37
CA VAL A 7 -25.06 -23.62 27.58
C VAL A 7 -24.64 -23.53 29.06
N GLY A 8 -23.52 -22.87 29.37
CA GLY A 8 -23.24 -22.44 30.74
C GLY A 8 -21.84 -21.85 30.97
N THR A 9 -21.75 -20.52 31.01
CA THR A 9 -20.66 -19.75 31.63
C THR A 9 -20.72 -19.87 33.17
N PRO A 10 -19.59 -19.64 33.85
CA PRO A 10 -19.60 -18.58 34.86
C PRO A 10 -18.30 -17.76 34.94
N ALA A 11 -18.48 -16.48 35.26
CA ALA A 11 -17.45 -15.58 35.75
C ALA A 11 -17.36 -15.67 37.28
N LEU A 12 -16.15 -15.60 37.87
CA LEU A 12 -15.95 -15.17 39.25
C LEU A 12 -14.58 -14.48 39.43
N SER A 13 -14.65 -13.26 39.97
CA SER A 13 -13.59 -12.41 40.49
C SER A 13 -13.21 -12.83 41.93
N SER A 14 -11.96 -12.63 42.35
CA SER A 14 -11.52 -12.40 43.76
C SER A 14 -9.97 -12.32 43.83
N THR A 15 -9.31 -11.16 43.95
CA THR A 15 -8.91 -10.44 45.18
C THR A 15 -8.22 -11.23 46.32
N ALA A 16 -6.88 -11.07 46.38
CA ALA A 16 -6.01 -10.75 47.55
C ALA A 16 -5.99 -11.65 48.82
N PRO A 17 -5.17 -11.36 49.85
CA PRO A 17 -3.69 -11.36 49.92
C PRO A 17 -3.17 -12.19 51.12
N TYR A 18 -1.85 -12.40 51.26
CA TYR A 18 -1.22 -12.72 52.56
C TYR A 18 0.23 -12.25 52.61
N GLY A 19 0.64 -11.71 53.77
CA GLY A 19 1.97 -11.17 54.01
C GLY A 19 2.69 -11.76 55.23
N ARG A 20 3.93 -11.27 55.42
CA ARG A 20 4.82 -11.28 56.62
C ARG A 20 5.37 -12.64 57.06
N SER A 21 6.67 -12.81 57.38
CA SER A 21 7.43 -12.11 58.44
C SER A 21 8.88 -12.65 58.60
N GLY A 22 9.78 -11.82 59.21
CA GLY A 22 11.03 -12.21 59.92
C GLY A 22 12.26 -12.50 59.04
N THR A 23 13.51 -12.10 59.31
CA THR A 23 14.22 -11.62 60.52
C THR A 23 15.61 -11.08 60.13
N SER A 24 16.14 -10.11 60.88
CA SER A 24 17.55 -9.62 60.83
C SER A 24 18.60 -10.66 61.25
N PRO A 25 19.90 -10.37 61.06
CA PRO A 25 20.67 -9.85 62.20
C PRO A 25 21.62 -8.69 61.87
N ALA A 26 22.05 -8.02 62.94
CA ALA A 26 23.02 -6.93 62.99
C ALA A 26 24.45 -7.45 63.30
N SER A 27 25.46 -6.71 62.86
CA SER A 27 26.79 -6.70 63.49
C SER A 27 27.46 -5.33 63.30
N ALA A 28 28.12 -4.86 64.35
CA ALA A 28 28.65 -3.51 64.55
C ALA A 28 30.18 -3.40 64.33
N GLY A 29 30.67 -2.15 64.25
CA GLY A 29 32.08 -1.74 64.42
C GLY A 29 32.77 -1.33 63.11
N ALA A 30 33.57 -0.28 62.97
CA ALA A 30 34.15 0.68 63.91
C ALA A 30 34.62 1.94 63.13
N ALA A 31 34.86 3.03 63.86
CA ALA A 31 35.33 4.32 63.36
C ALA A 31 36.80 4.34 62.91
N GLY A 32 37.12 5.23 61.96
CA GLY A 32 38.49 5.62 61.59
C GLY A 32 38.50 6.73 60.55
N ALA A 33 38.98 7.92 60.93
CA ALA A 33 39.04 9.13 60.13
C ALA A 33 40.32 9.20 59.26
N SER A 34 40.24 9.79 58.05
CA SER A 34 41.08 10.92 57.59
C SER A 34 40.99 11.17 56.06
N ALA A 35 40.62 12.41 55.71
CA ALA A 35 41.13 13.30 54.65
C ALA A 35 41.45 12.78 53.22
N GLY A 36 40.89 13.48 52.21
CA GLY A 36 41.45 13.56 50.85
C GLY A 36 40.43 13.97 49.78
N ALA A 37 40.34 15.28 49.49
CA ALA A 37 39.37 15.92 48.60
C ALA A 37 39.73 15.85 47.10
N SER A 38 38.69 15.96 46.24
CA SER A 38 38.60 16.70 44.94
C SER A 38 37.42 16.11 44.11
N ALA A 39 36.50 16.82 43.43
CA ALA A 39 36.31 18.23 43.14
C ALA A 39 34.85 18.47 42.68
N SER A 40 34.37 19.71 42.93
CA SER A 40 33.34 20.50 42.21
C SER A 40 32.01 19.83 41.81
N ASP A 41 30.98 20.04 42.63
CA ASP A 41 29.60 20.12 42.16
C ASP A 41 29.00 21.47 42.56
N GLY A 42 28.18 22.04 41.69
CA GLY A 42 27.68 23.41 41.75
C GLY A 42 26.89 23.67 43.03
N ALA A 43 27.26 24.74 43.75
CA ALA A 43 26.56 25.17 44.95
C ALA A 43 25.15 25.70 44.60
N GLU A 44 24.11 24.97 44.99
CA GLU A 44 22.80 25.55 45.25
C GLU A 44 22.86 26.31 46.58
N ALA A 45 22.71 27.63 46.52
CA ALA A 45 22.58 28.46 47.73
C ALA A 45 21.18 28.27 48.33
N VAL A 46 21.10 27.59 49.47
CA VAL A 46 19.87 27.45 50.27
C VAL A 46 19.74 28.66 51.21
N ALA A 47 18.78 29.54 50.95
CA ALA A 47 18.32 30.53 51.91
C ALA A 47 17.18 29.94 52.77
N LEU A 48 17.49 29.54 54.00
CA LEU A 48 16.50 29.12 55.00
C LEU A 48 15.85 30.36 55.65
N GLY A 49 14.78 30.85 55.05
CA GLY A 49 13.84 31.76 55.70
C GLY A 49 12.76 30.96 56.43
N GLN A 50 12.68 31.09 57.76
CA GLN A 50 11.62 30.51 58.57
C GLN A 50 10.24 31.08 58.18
N GLY A 51 9.29 30.20 57.89
CA GLY A 51 7.87 30.53 57.79
C GLY A 51 7.09 29.28 57.43
N GLY A 52 6.33 28.73 58.39
CA GLY A 52 5.59 27.48 58.24
C GLY A 52 4.61 27.49 57.07
N GLY A 53 4.93 26.71 56.05
CA GLY A 53 4.05 26.32 54.96
C GLY A 53 4.65 25.08 54.31
N SER A 54 3.86 24.03 54.11
CA SER A 54 4.30 22.82 53.42
C SER A 54 5.01 23.20 52.10
N PRO A 55 6.17 22.62 51.77
CA PRO A 55 6.84 22.91 50.51
C PRO A 55 5.90 22.52 49.37
N VAL A 56 5.33 23.53 48.72
CA VAL A 56 4.64 23.35 47.45
C VAL A 56 5.77 23.17 46.43
N TYR A 57 6.06 21.92 46.07
CA TYR A 57 6.86 21.63 44.89
C TYR A 57 6.05 22.08 43.67
N THR A 58 6.16 23.35 43.28
CA THR A 58 5.78 23.75 41.94
C THR A 58 6.79 23.09 41.01
N ARG A 59 6.42 21.96 40.41
CA ARG A 59 7.10 21.46 39.22
C ARG A 59 7.10 22.63 38.25
N ALA A 60 8.27 23.22 37.99
CA ALA A 60 8.38 24.19 36.91
C ALA A 60 7.88 23.48 35.66
N GLN A 61 6.68 23.84 35.22
CA GLN A 61 6.13 23.37 33.98
C GLN A 61 6.95 24.08 32.91
N LEU A 62 8.11 23.49 32.60
CA LEU A 62 8.98 23.91 31.51
C LEU A 62 8.15 23.78 30.24
N ALA A 63 7.49 24.87 29.88
CA ALA A 63 6.85 24.98 28.59
C ALA A 63 7.93 24.72 27.55
N PRO A 64 7.69 23.85 26.56
CA PRO A 64 8.65 23.62 25.49
C PRO A 64 8.99 24.95 24.84
N THR A 65 10.28 25.22 24.68
CA THR A 65 10.77 26.41 23.99
C THR A 65 10.84 26.08 22.50
N TYR A 66 10.34 26.98 21.65
CA TYR A 66 10.34 26.80 20.21
C TYR A 66 11.15 27.88 19.52
N ALA A 67 11.90 27.49 18.49
CA ALA A 67 12.47 28.41 17.51
C ALA A 67 11.60 28.37 16.26
N TRP A 68 11.26 29.54 15.72
CA TRP A 68 10.42 29.68 14.54
C TRP A 68 11.23 30.27 13.39
N GLU A 69 10.97 29.79 12.17
CA GLU A 69 11.53 30.42 10.96
C GLU A 69 11.05 31.87 10.86
N ARG A 70 9.76 32.10 11.11
CA ARG A 70 9.12 33.41 11.09
C ARG A 70 8.14 33.54 12.26
N ALA A 71 8.02 34.73 12.81
CA ALA A 71 7.01 35.03 13.82
C ALA A 71 5.61 34.69 13.27
N SER A 72 4.82 33.94 14.03
CA SER A 72 3.53 33.47 13.57
C SER A 72 2.49 33.33 14.68
N SER A 73 1.24 33.52 14.30
CA SER A 73 0.05 33.34 15.14
C SER A 73 -1.09 32.66 14.37
N ASP A 74 -0.78 32.09 13.22
CA ASP A 74 -1.75 31.39 12.37
C ASP A 74 -2.01 29.95 12.84
N ALA A 75 -3.10 29.36 12.32
CA ALA A 75 -3.55 28.03 12.71
C ALA A 75 -2.56 26.92 12.35
N ILE A 76 -1.82 27.04 11.23
CA ILE A 76 -0.82 26.05 10.82
C ILE A 76 0.36 26.08 11.80
N SER A 77 0.82 27.27 12.18
CA SER A 77 1.85 27.44 13.22
C SER A 77 1.40 26.85 14.57
N GLY A 78 0.13 27.02 14.96
CA GLY A 78 -0.42 26.34 16.14
C GLY A 78 -0.30 24.81 16.08
N ARG A 79 -0.59 24.21 14.92
CA ARG A 79 -0.45 22.76 14.69
C ARG A 79 1.02 22.32 14.71
N LEU A 80 1.90 23.06 14.05
CA LEU A 80 3.34 22.79 14.05
C LEU A 80 3.90 22.71 15.49
N ALA A 81 3.53 23.67 16.34
CA ALA A 81 3.94 23.70 17.75
C ALA A 81 3.46 22.47 18.54
N GLY A 82 2.20 22.07 18.32
CA GLY A 82 1.61 20.88 18.96
C GLY A 82 2.23 19.58 18.48
N ASN A 83 2.63 19.52 17.20
CA ASN A 83 3.06 18.29 16.56
C ASN A 83 4.57 18.04 16.63
N VAL A 84 5.42 19.08 16.72
CA VAL A 84 6.89 18.94 16.64
C VAL A 84 7.50 18.06 17.73
N LEU A 85 6.80 17.85 18.84
CA LEU A 85 7.25 16.98 19.93
C LEU A 85 6.60 15.59 19.92
N ALA A 86 5.77 15.28 18.93
CA ALA A 86 5.18 13.96 18.80
C ALA A 86 6.26 12.90 18.52
N SER A 87 6.08 11.71 19.07
CA SER A 87 7.02 10.59 18.97
C SER A 87 6.83 9.73 17.70
N THR A 88 5.67 9.85 17.06
CA THR A 88 5.29 9.08 15.86
C THR A 88 5.18 9.99 14.64
N MET A 89 5.48 9.49 13.45
CA MET A 89 5.30 10.25 12.20
C MET A 89 3.85 10.75 12.03
N SER A 90 2.83 9.91 12.22
CA SER A 90 1.42 10.36 12.09
C SER A 90 1.10 11.51 13.04
N GLY A 91 1.55 11.43 14.30
CA GLY A 91 1.40 12.53 15.26
C GLY A 91 2.14 13.82 14.85
N ARG A 92 3.28 13.71 14.16
CA ARG A 92 4.03 14.87 13.66
C ARG A 92 3.35 15.53 12.47
N PHE A 93 2.75 14.77 11.58
CA PHE A 93 2.04 15.33 10.42
C PHE A 93 0.53 15.49 10.61
N ALA A 94 0.02 15.21 11.82
CA ALA A 94 -1.41 15.23 12.14
C ALA A 94 -2.09 16.55 11.72
N GLY A 95 -2.99 16.44 10.74
CA GLY A 95 -3.80 17.54 10.21
C GLY A 95 -3.04 18.63 9.45
N LEU A 96 -1.73 18.49 9.22
CA LEU A 96 -0.93 19.48 8.50
C LEU A 96 -1.22 19.47 7.01
N GLY A 97 -1.31 18.30 6.38
CA GLY A 97 -1.61 18.18 4.95
C GLY A 97 -2.96 18.80 4.60
N ALA A 98 -4.00 18.48 5.38
CA ALA A 98 -5.32 19.06 5.22
C ALA A 98 -5.35 20.57 5.43
N ALA A 99 -4.66 21.07 6.47
CA ALA A 99 -4.61 22.50 6.77
C ALA A 99 -3.93 23.30 5.66
N LEU A 100 -2.84 22.79 5.07
CA LEU A 100 -2.12 23.43 3.97
C LEU A 100 -3.00 23.55 2.72
N LEU A 101 -3.66 22.47 2.30
CA LEU A 101 -4.54 22.50 1.13
C LEU A 101 -5.80 23.35 1.35
N THR A 102 -6.35 23.36 2.57
CA THR A 102 -7.50 24.21 2.93
C THR A 102 -7.12 25.70 2.88
N GLN A 103 -5.96 26.06 3.43
CA GLN A 103 -5.48 27.44 3.38
C GLN A 103 -5.24 27.90 1.94
N LEU A 104 -4.58 27.05 1.14
CA LEU A 104 -4.34 27.32 -0.27
C LEU A 104 -5.65 27.47 -1.06
N GLY A 105 -6.69 26.69 -0.74
CA GLY A 105 -8.03 26.86 -1.31
C GLY A 105 -8.68 28.22 -0.98
N GLY A 106 -8.34 28.79 0.18
CA GLY A 106 -8.86 30.10 0.60
C GLY A 106 -8.25 31.27 -0.15
N ASP A 107 -6.91 31.40 -0.11
CA ASP A 107 -6.20 32.58 -0.60
C ASP A 107 -5.33 32.35 -1.85
N GLY A 108 -5.11 31.08 -2.25
CA GLY A 108 -4.28 30.72 -3.39
C GLY A 108 -2.80 31.09 -3.26
N SER A 109 -2.33 31.38 -2.04
CA SER A 109 -1.00 31.95 -1.79
C SER A 109 0.02 30.91 -1.31
N ASP A 110 1.29 31.19 -1.58
CA ASP A 110 2.41 30.40 -1.07
C ASP A 110 2.48 30.47 0.47
N TYR A 111 2.95 29.40 1.09
CA TYR A 111 3.15 29.32 2.54
C TYR A 111 4.44 28.59 2.88
N SER A 112 5.20 29.09 3.86
CA SER A 112 6.39 28.41 4.35
C SER A 112 6.57 28.71 5.84
N GLN A 113 6.72 27.66 6.63
CA GLN A 113 6.98 27.77 8.06
C GLN A 113 7.74 26.55 8.56
N SER A 114 8.58 26.76 9.57
CA SER A 114 9.30 25.69 10.24
C SER A 114 9.44 26.00 11.72
N VAL A 115 9.34 24.94 12.54
CA VAL A 115 9.53 25.01 13.98
C VAL A 115 10.59 24.01 14.40
N ILE A 116 11.45 24.43 15.33
CA ILE A 116 12.43 23.58 15.99
C ILE A 116 12.13 23.56 17.48
N GLY A 117 11.90 22.37 18.04
CA GLY A 117 11.80 22.14 19.46
C GLY A 117 13.16 22.32 20.12
N VAL A 118 13.25 23.19 21.11
CA VAL A 118 14.49 23.52 21.81
C VAL A 118 14.45 22.89 23.20
N ALA A 119 15.50 22.14 23.53
CA ALA A 119 15.63 21.53 24.84
C ALA A 119 15.61 22.59 25.96
N PRO A 120 15.05 22.28 27.14
CA PRO A 120 15.11 23.13 28.32
C PRO A 120 16.53 23.68 28.59
N GLY A 121 16.66 25.00 28.71
CA GLY A 121 17.94 25.67 28.98
C GLY A 121 18.83 25.94 27.77
N ALA A 122 18.49 25.46 26.57
CA ALA A 122 19.20 25.80 25.34
C ALA A 122 18.77 27.17 24.80
N GLN A 123 19.72 27.91 24.22
CA GLN A 123 19.46 29.25 23.66
C GLN A 123 18.88 29.18 22.25
N VAL A 124 17.66 29.69 22.07
CA VAL A 124 16.95 29.76 20.78
C VAL A 124 17.76 30.52 19.71
N ASN A 125 18.46 31.59 20.11
CA ASN A 125 19.24 32.45 19.21
C ASN A 125 20.46 31.74 18.58
N ALA A 126 20.84 30.56 19.06
CA ALA A 126 21.96 29.79 18.51
C ALA A 126 21.58 28.97 17.26
N ILE A 127 20.29 28.89 16.93
CA ILE A 127 19.80 28.12 15.79
C ILE A 127 20.07 28.88 14.50
N ARG A 128 20.86 28.28 13.60
CA ARG A 128 21.18 28.86 12.29
C ARG A 128 19.95 28.85 11.40
N ALA A 129 19.73 29.92 10.64
CA ALA A 129 18.60 30.04 9.70
C ALA A 129 18.53 28.87 8.71
N SER A 130 19.69 28.35 8.26
CA SER A 130 19.76 27.20 7.35
C SER A 130 19.16 25.91 7.91
N ARG A 131 19.00 25.79 9.24
CA ARG A 131 18.42 24.58 9.85
C ARG A 131 16.91 24.47 9.66
N PHE A 132 16.20 25.60 9.51
CA PHE A 132 14.74 25.58 9.35
C PHE A 132 14.30 24.87 8.07
N GLN A 133 15.13 24.94 7.02
CA GLN A 133 14.86 24.40 5.68
C GLN A 133 15.87 23.31 5.26
N ALA A 134 16.53 22.65 6.22
CA ALA A 134 17.40 21.52 5.92
C ALA A 134 16.60 20.34 5.31
N PRO A 135 17.24 19.39 4.61
CA PRO A 135 16.63 18.11 4.27
C PRO A 135 16.13 17.40 5.53
N ALA A 136 14.96 16.77 5.44
CA ALA A 136 14.35 16.06 6.56
C ALA A 136 14.54 14.55 6.42
N LEU A 137 14.63 13.84 7.54
CA LEU A 137 14.66 12.37 7.60
C LEU A 137 13.36 11.78 7.06
N ASN A 138 12.22 12.35 7.46
CA ASN A 138 10.90 12.01 6.94
C ASN A 138 10.38 13.16 6.11
N GLN A 139 9.98 12.90 4.86
CA GLN A 139 9.43 13.89 3.96
C GLN A 139 8.22 13.32 3.22
N VAL A 140 7.16 14.13 3.10
CA VAL A 140 6.01 13.83 2.24
C VAL A 140 5.74 15.07 1.38
N GLY A 141 5.62 14.87 0.08
CA GLY A 141 5.34 15.91 -0.90
C GLY A 141 4.18 15.54 -1.81
N LEU A 142 3.39 16.54 -2.19
CA LEU A 142 2.28 16.43 -3.13
C LEU A 142 2.44 17.49 -4.22
N THR A 143 2.42 17.07 -5.47
CA THR A 143 2.46 17.96 -6.63
C THR A 143 1.19 17.79 -7.44
N LEU A 144 0.41 18.87 -7.58
CA LEU A 144 -0.81 18.93 -8.36
C LEU A 144 -0.56 19.79 -9.60
N THR A 145 -0.72 19.20 -10.78
CA THR A 145 -0.64 19.92 -12.06
C THR A 145 -2.05 20.21 -12.55
N MET A 146 -2.40 21.49 -12.65
CA MET A 146 -3.71 21.94 -13.11
C MET A 146 -3.73 22.10 -14.63
N ARG A 147 -4.90 21.90 -15.26
CA ARG A 147 -5.09 22.17 -16.69
C ARG A 147 -5.06 23.66 -17.04
N SER A 148 -5.20 24.53 -16.05
CA SER A 148 -4.96 25.98 -16.19
C SER A 148 -3.48 26.34 -16.39
N GLY A 149 -2.56 25.38 -16.20
CA GLY A 149 -1.10 25.58 -16.27
C GLY A 149 -0.44 25.84 -14.92
N ALA A 150 -1.22 26.11 -13.87
CA ALA A 150 -0.69 26.23 -12.51
C ALA A 150 -0.22 24.88 -11.95
N THR A 151 0.85 24.89 -11.18
CA THR A 151 1.38 23.73 -10.45
C THR A 151 1.49 24.05 -8.98
N VAL A 152 0.81 23.28 -8.13
CA VAL A 152 0.88 23.36 -6.67
C VAL A 152 1.88 22.32 -6.19
N THR A 153 2.85 22.73 -5.38
CA THR A 153 3.76 21.82 -4.67
C THR A 153 3.61 22.02 -3.18
N VAL A 154 3.31 20.94 -2.46
CA VAL A 154 3.25 20.89 -1.00
C VAL A 154 4.38 19.99 -0.51
N THR A 155 5.06 20.37 0.56
CA THR A 155 6.10 19.55 1.21
C THR A 155 5.96 19.65 2.72
N LEU A 156 5.98 18.50 3.39
CA LEU A 156 6.04 18.34 4.83
C LEU A 156 7.36 17.61 5.15
N GLY A 157 8.15 18.16 6.05
CA GLY A 157 9.42 17.59 6.47
C GLY A 157 9.50 17.46 7.99
N SER A 158 9.98 16.33 8.48
CA SER A 158 10.14 16.05 9.89
C SER A 158 11.49 15.41 10.20
N ASP A 159 12.19 15.98 11.19
CA ASP A 159 13.37 15.42 11.85
C ASP A 159 13.09 15.21 13.34
N THR A 160 14.09 14.76 14.11
CA THR A 160 14.00 14.56 15.56
C THR A 160 13.46 15.77 16.32
N ASP A 161 13.91 16.98 16.00
CA ASP A 161 13.55 18.22 16.70
C ASP A 161 12.84 19.24 15.81
N ARG A 162 12.67 18.95 14.52
CA ARG A 162 12.16 19.91 13.54
C ARG A 162 10.92 19.41 12.82
N LEU A 163 10.03 20.34 12.52
CA LEU A 163 8.88 20.14 11.64
C LEU A 163 8.75 21.34 10.71
N ALA A 164 8.72 21.09 9.41
CA ALA A 164 8.70 22.11 8.37
C ALA A 164 7.57 21.83 7.38
N VAL A 165 6.95 22.89 6.88
CA VAL A 165 5.94 22.84 5.83
C VAL A 165 6.19 23.91 4.78
N ASN A 166 5.91 23.57 3.53
CA ASN A 166 6.02 24.47 2.41
C ASN A 166 4.88 24.21 1.40
N VAL A 167 4.34 25.29 0.84
CA VAL A 167 3.37 25.31 -0.26
C VAL A 167 3.84 26.36 -1.24
N ALA A 168 3.94 25.99 -2.52
CA ALA A 168 4.30 26.90 -3.60
C ALA A 168 3.38 26.70 -4.81
N VAL A 169 2.93 27.79 -5.41
CA VAL A 169 2.19 27.82 -6.68
C VAL A 169 3.09 28.38 -7.76
N THR A 170 3.33 27.62 -8.81
CA THR A 170 4.20 28.00 -9.93
C THR A 170 3.51 27.78 -11.27
N GLY A 171 4.07 28.30 -12.37
CA GLY A 171 3.54 28.10 -13.73
C GLY A 171 2.22 28.81 -14.05
N GLY A 172 1.61 29.51 -13.07
CA GLY A 172 0.34 30.21 -13.23
C GLY A 172 -0.25 30.67 -11.89
N THR A 173 -1.53 31.03 -11.90
CA THR A 173 -2.30 31.40 -10.70
C THR A 173 -3.54 30.53 -10.58
N LEU A 174 -3.92 30.15 -9.35
CA LEU A 174 -5.11 29.34 -9.12
C LEU A 174 -6.39 30.20 -9.23
N GLY A 175 -7.24 29.86 -10.20
CA GLY A 175 -8.60 30.41 -10.27
C GLY A 175 -9.49 29.89 -9.14
N ALA A 176 -10.73 30.40 -9.02
CA ALA A 176 -11.66 29.96 -7.97
C ALA A 176 -11.94 28.45 -8.04
N LYS A 177 -12.19 27.91 -9.25
CA LYS A 177 -12.41 26.48 -9.45
C LYS A 177 -11.18 25.63 -9.10
N ASP A 178 -9.99 26.09 -9.48
CA ASP A 178 -8.74 25.41 -9.15
C ASP A 178 -8.56 25.33 -7.63
N ARG A 179 -8.82 26.44 -6.93
CA ARG A 179 -8.73 26.50 -5.48
C ARG A 179 -9.74 25.59 -4.77
N ASP A 180 -11.00 25.59 -5.21
CA ASP A 180 -12.03 24.70 -4.65
C ASP A 180 -11.67 23.22 -4.85
N ALA A 181 -11.15 22.87 -6.03
CA ALA A 181 -10.73 21.52 -6.35
C ALA A 181 -9.50 21.07 -5.54
N VAL A 182 -8.52 21.96 -5.34
CA VAL A 182 -7.36 21.71 -4.47
C VAL A 182 -7.79 21.53 -3.01
N ALA A 183 -8.72 22.35 -2.52
CA ALA A 183 -9.26 22.22 -1.16
C ALA A 183 -10.00 20.89 -0.95
N ALA A 184 -10.70 20.39 -1.97
CA ALA A 184 -11.41 19.11 -1.91
C ALA A 184 -10.48 17.90 -1.64
N LEU A 185 -9.20 17.99 -2.06
CA LEU A 185 -8.19 16.95 -1.81
C LEU A 185 -7.59 16.99 -0.41
N ALA A 186 -7.90 18.00 0.42
CA ALA A 186 -7.32 18.19 1.75
C ALA A 186 -7.44 16.94 2.64
N GLY A 187 -8.63 16.36 2.71
CA GLY A 187 -8.90 15.16 3.51
C GLY A 187 -8.17 13.92 2.97
N ALA A 188 -8.18 13.74 1.65
CA ALA A 188 -7.50 12.62 1.00
C ALA A 188 -5.99 12.66 1.19
N PHE A 189 -5.37 13.84 1.04
CA PHE A 189 -3.94 13.99 1.27
C PHE A 189 -3.55 13.71 2.73
N GLN A 190 -4.35 14.19 3.69
CA GLN A 190 -4.10 13.86 5.09
C GLN A 190 -4.26 12.35 5.36
N THR A 191 -5.28 11.72 4.78
CA THR A 191 -5.49 10.27 4.94
C THR A 191 -4.31 9.47 4.41
N ALA A 192 -3.77 9.85 3.25
CA ALA A 192 -2.56 9.25 2.69
C ALA A 192 -1.35 9.40 3.62
N ILE A 193 -1.14 10.59 4.20
CA ILE A 193 -0.07 10.84 5.18
C ILE A 193 -0.26 9.96 6.44
N ASP A 194 -1.48 9.90 6.96
CA ASP A 194 -1.78 9.16 8.19
C ASP A 194 -1.53 7.65 8.00
N ALA A 195 -1.94 7.10 6.85
CA ALA A 195 -1.72 5.70 6.47
C ALA A 195 -0.23 5.35 6.35
N LEU A 196 0.59 6.25 5.80
CA LEU A 196 2.05 6.06 5.72
C LEU A 196 2.73 6.00 7.10
N GLY A 197 2.16 6.66 8.11
CA GLY A 197 2.68 6.64 9.48
C GLY A 197 2.10 5.52 10.37
N GLU A 198 1.22 4.67 9.84
CA GLU A 198 0.74 3.47 10.55
C GLU A 198 1.88 2.47 10.82
N THR A 199 1.66 1.51 11.73
CA THR A 199 2.63 0.45 12.03
C THR A 199 1.94 -0.92 11.93
N PRO A 200 2.16 -1.70 10.85
CA PRO A 200 3.02 -1.39 9.69
C PRO A 200 2.44 -0.28 8.78
N PRO A 201 3.27 0.39 7.96
CA PRO A 201 2.82 1.38 6.99
C PRO A 201 1.82 0.82 5.98
N ARG A 202 0.87 1.65 5.54
CA ARG A 202 -0.10 1.33 4.49
C ARG A 202 -0.17 2.41 3.41
N LEU A 203 -0.87 2.11 2.32
CA LEU A 203 -1.10 3.05 1.23
C LEU A 203 -2.59 3.39 1.13
N ASP A 204 -2.99 4.61 1.47
CA ASP A 204 -4.36 5.08 1.21
C ASP A 204 -4.34 6.20 0.16
N LEU A 205 -4.33 5.79 -1.10
CA LEU A 205 -4.21 6.68 -2.26
C LEU A 205 -5.56 6.93 -2.95
N GLY A 206 -6.61 6.22 -2.56
CA GLY A 206 -7.89 6.21 -3.28
C GLY A 206 -8.53 7.60 -3.36
N GLY A 207 -8.52 8.36 -2.25
CA GLY A 207 -9.07 9.72 -2.25
C GLY A 207 -8.28 10.71 -3.11
N LEU A 208 -6.99 10.46 -3.38
CA LEU A 208 -6.18 11.31 -4.25
C LEU A 208 -6.52 11.12 -5.74
N LEU A 209 -7.27 10.06 -6.07
CA LEU A 209 -7.78 9.79 -7.42
C LEU A 209 -9.16 10.40 -7.66
N ASP A 210 -9.83 10.92 -6.62
CA ASP A 210 -11.13 11.58 -6.70
C ASP A 210 -10.99 13.02 -7.25
N THR A 211 -10.32 13.17 -8.39
CA THR A 211 -10.05 14.45 -9.06
C THR A 211 -10.98 14.69 -10.24
N ASP A 212 -11.37 15.96 -10.44
CA ASP A 212 -12.01 16.41 -11.68
C ASP A 212 -10.98 16.42 -12.81
N ALA A 213 -11.15 15.50 -13.78
CA ALA A 213 -10.26 15.35 -14.92
C ALA A 213 -10.28 16.57 -15.87
N ASP A 214 -11.27 17.46 -15.78
CA ASP A 214 -11.31 18.73 -16.52
C ASP A 214 -10.46 19.82 -15.83
N LEU A 215 -10.12 19.66 -14.55
CA LEU A 215 -9.32 20.61 -13.75
C LEU A 215 -7.88 20.14 -13.51
N PHE A 216 -7.67 18.84 -13.25
CA PHE A 216 -6.36 18.27 -12.99
C PHE A 216 -5.78 17.60 -14.24
N ALA A 217 -4.51 17.88 -14.51
CA ALA A 217 -3.70 17.15 -15.50
C ALA A 217 -2.94 15.98 -14.85
N ALA A 218 -2.43 16.18 -13.63
CA ALA A 218 -1.75 15.13 -12.88
C ALA A 218 -1.77 15.38 -11.36
N VAL A 219 -1.72 14.29 -10.60
CA VAL A 219 -1.47 14.24 -9.16
C VAL A 219 -0.24 13.39 -8.93
N ASN A 220 0.73 13.90 -8.18
CA ASN A 220 1.94 13.17 -7.81
C ASN A 220 2.16 13.25 -6.31
N LEU A 221 2.38 12.12 -5.66
CA LEU A 221 2.77 12.04 -4.25
C LEU A 221 4.16 11.41 -4.19
N HIS A 222 5.07 12.05 -3.46
CA HIS A 222 6.38 11.49 -3.14
C HIS A 222 6.55 11.45 -1.63
N ALA A 223 6.95 10.32 -1.07
CA ALA A 223 7.29 10.22 0.34
C ALA A 223 8.61 9.48 0.52
N SER A 224 9.38 9.90 1.53
CA SER A 224 10.56 9.22 2.03
C SER A 224 10.42 9.16 3.54
N ILE A 225 10.25 7.97 4.09
CA ILE A 225 9.97 7.75 5.51
C ILE A 225 11.03 6.83 6.12
N ASP A 226 11.50 7.15 7.32
CA ASP A 226 12.39 6.24 8.07
C ASP A 226 11.55 5.14 8.70
N VAL A 227 11.74 3.90 8.25
CA VAL A 227 11.08 2.72 8.82
C VAL A 227 11.91 2.08 9.94
N GLY A 228 12.98 2.75 10.38
CA GLY A 228 13.80 2.38 11.53
C GLY A 228 15.27 2.20 11.16
N GLN A 229 16.16 2.47 12.11
CA GLN A 229 17.62 2.39 11.94
C GLN A 229 18.16 3.26 10.78
N ASN A 230 17.50 4.37 10.45
CA ASN A 230 17.83 5.24 9.31
C ASN A 230 17.73 4.52 7.95
N GLN A 231 16.76 3.61 7.81
CA GLN A 231 16.47 2.93 6.55
C GLN A 231 15.27 3.61 5.90
N PRO A 232 15.47 4.39 4.83
CA PRO A 232 14.35 5.06 4.16
C PRO A 232 13.53 4.04 3.36
N GLN A 233 12.21 4.20 3.42
CA GLN A 233 11.26 3.66 2.47
C GLN A 233 10.72 4.81 1.63
N THR A 234 10.88 4.72 0.31
CA THR A 234 10.38 5.72 -0.63
C THR A 234 9.10 5.25 -1.30
N ILE A 235 8.14 6.15 -1.45
CA ILE A 235 6.87 5.92 -2.13
C ILE A 235 6.70 6.99 -3.21
N ASP A 236 6.48 6.56 -4.44
CA ASP A 236 6.19 7.43 -5.58
C ASP A 236 4.84 7.02 -6.16
N PHE A 237 3.90 7.96 -6.20
CA PHE A 237 2.59 7.78 -6.83
C PHE A 237 2.37 8.87 -7.87
N VAL A 238 1.85 8.46 -9.03
CA VAL A 238 1.48 9.35 -10.12
C VAL A 238 0.10 8.94 -10.63
N ALA A 239 -0.77 9.92 -10.86
CA ALA A 239 -2.03 9.72 -11.57
C ALA A 239 -2.21 10.83 -12.61
N SER A 240 -2.43 10.45 -13.86
CA SER A 240 -2.71 11.34 -14.99
C SER A 240 -3.80 10.75 -15.90
N ASP A 241 -4.09 11.43 -17.00
CA ASP A 241 -4.99 10.92 -18.06
C ASP A 241 -4.37 9.78 -18.89
N GLN A 242 -3.07 9.52 -18.76
CA GLN A 242 -2.36 8.48 -19.51
C GLN A 242 -2.07 7.24 -18.69
N GLN A 243 -1.75 7.40 -17.40
CA GLN A 243 -1.34 6.29 -16.57
C GLN A 243 -1.58 6.59 -15.09
N ARG A 244 -1.64 5.52 -14.31
CA ARG A 244 -1.48 5.60 -12.86
C ARG A 244 -0.35 4.67 -12.44
N THR A 245 0.55 5.14 -11.61
CA THR A 245 1.70 4.37 -11.13
C THR A 245 1.87 4.46 -9.63
N VAL A 246 2.33 3.38 -9.01
CA VAL A 246 2.85 3.36 -7.64
C VAL A 246 4.15 2.59 -7.63
N SER A 247 5.19 3.15 -7.04
CA SER A 247 6.44 2.46 -6.73
C SER A 247 6.76 2.63 -5.25
N VAL A 248 7.12 1.54 -4.57
CA VAL A 248 7.69 1.58 -3.22
C VAL A 248 9.05 0.91 -3.26
N ARG A 249 10.06 1.54 -2.65
CA ARG A 249 11.39 0.96 -2.44
C ARG A 249 11.73 1.04 -0.97
N GLY A 250 12.26 -0.03 -0.39
CA GLY A 250 12.58 -0.04 1.03
C GLY A 250 13.36 -1.27 1.48
N PRO A 251 13.71 -1.33 2.79
CA PRO A 251 14.53 -2.39 3.34
C PRO A 251 13.84 -3.77 3.37
N SER A 252 12.51 -3.80 3.31
CA SER A 252 11.74 -5.05 3.26
C SER A 252 11.57 -5.57 1.82
N GLY A 253 11.76 -4.71 0.82
CA GLY A 253 11.54 -5.04 -0.57
C GLY A 253 10.96 -3.88 -1.37
N ASP A 254 10.64 -4.19 -2.61
CA ASP A 254 10.18 -3.27 -3.62
C ASP A 254 8.82 -3.70 -4.16
N LEU A 255 8.00 -2.72 -4.57
CA LEU A 255 6.81 -2.94 -5.37
C LEU A 255 6.73 -1.91 -6.49
N ASP A 256 6.22 -2.32 -7.64
CA ASP A 256 5.93 -1.45 -8.77
C ASP A 256 4.60 -1.84 -9.38
N LEU A 257 3.75 -0.85 -9.65
CA LEU A 257 2.46 -1.03 -10.28
C LEU A 257 2.23 0.10 -11.29
N ASN A 258 1.79 -0.26 -12.48
CA ASN A 258 1.42 0.68 -13.54
C ASN A 258 0.11 0.24 -14.18
N VAL A 259 -0.82 1.18 -14.35
CA VAL A 259 -2.10 0.99 -15.04
C VAL A 259 -2.17 1.98 -16.20
N ASP A 260 -2.41 1.46 -17.40
CA ASP A 260 -2.63 2.27 -18.60
C ASP A 260 -4.06 2.82 -18.61
N MET A 261 -4.19 4.14 -18.73
CA MET A 261 -5.47 4.85 -18.74
C MET A 261 -5.87 5.33 -20.14
N ARG A 262 -5.05 5.08 -21.17
CA ARG A 262 -5.26 5.58 -22.53
C ARG A 262 -6.43 4.91 -23.23
N GLU A 263 -6.66 3.63 -22.94
CA GLU A 263 -7.71 2.81 -23.57
C GLU A 263 -8.90 2.58 -22.64
N THR A 264 -9.72 3.61 -22.48
CA THR A 264 -10.91 3.56 -21.61
C THR A 264 -12.03 2.68 -22.15
N SER A 265 -12.00 2.28 -23.42
CA SER A 265 -12.99 1.39 -24.04
C SER A 265 -12.97 -0.03 -23.47
N THR A 266 -11.91 -0.40 -22.74
CA THR A 266 -11.77 -1.71 -22.08
C THR A 266 -12.40 -1.75 -20.68
N LEU A 267 -12.71 -0.59 -20.10
CA LEU A 267 -13.23 -0.49 -18.74
C LEU A 267 -14.65 -1.04 -18.66
N GLY A 268 -14.85 -1.99 -17.76
CA GLY A 268 -16.15 -2.59 -17.50
C GLY A 268 -16.98 -1.75 -16.52
N THR A 269 -18.16 -2.27 -16.17
CA THR A 269 -19.02 -1.67 -15.14
C THR A 269 -18.34 -1.68 -13.77
N ALA A 270 -18.80 -0.83 -12.84
CA ALA A 270 -18.30 -0.80 -11.47
C ALA A 270 -18.39 -2.17 -10.76
N ALA A 271 -19.42 -2.96 -11.06
CA ALA A 271 -19.59 -4.31 -10.52
C ALA A 271 -18.52 -5.28 -11.05
N GLN A 272 -18.24 -5.22 -12.36
CA GLN A 272 -17.19 -6.03 -13.01
C GLN A 272 -15.81 -5.68 -12.47
N GLN A 273 -15.48 -4.38 -12.41
CA GLN A 273 -14.22 -3.92 -11.84
C GLN A 273 -14.05 -4.38 -10.39
N ALA A 274 -15.10 -4.24 -9.56
CA ALA A 274 -15.06 -4.71 -8.18
C ALA A 274 -14.89 -6.24 -8.07
N SER A 275 -15.49 -7.02 -8.98
CA SER A 275 -15.27 -8.47 -9.04
C SER A 275 -13.82 -8.81 -9.38
N ALA A 276 -13.30 -8.22 -10.45
CA ALA A 276 -11.92 -8.42 -10.88
C ALA A 276 -10.90 -8.00 -9.81
N ILE A 277 -11.09 -6.85 -9.16
CA ILE A 277 -10.23 -6.40 -8.05
C ILE A 277 -10.25 -7.43 -6.92
N ARG A 278 -11.42 -7.86 -6.45
CA ARG A 278 -11.52 -8.87 -5.38
C ARG A 278 -10.79 -10.16 -5.74
N HIS A 279 -10.92 -10.60 -7.00
CA HIS A 279 -10.28 -11.81 -7.49
C HIS A 279 -8.75 -11.71 -7.49
N TYR A 280 -8.19 -10.61 -7.99
CA TYR A 280 -6.73 -10.39 -7.92
C TYR A 280 -6.23 -10.27 -6.47
N LEU A 281 -6.97 -9.60 -5.58
CA LEU A 281 -6.61 -9.53 -4.16
C LEU A 281 -6.56 -10.91 -3.50
N GLN A 282 -7.47 -11.82 -3.85
CA GLN A 282 -7.45 -13.21 -3.40
C GLN A 282 -6.25 -13.99 -3.96
N GLN A 283 -5.90 -13.77 -5.23
CA GLN A 283 -4.69 -14.36 -5.83
C GLN A 283 -3.43 -13.89 -5.11
N PHE A 284 -3.35 -12.61 -4.72
CA PHE A 284 -2.20 -12.07 -4.00
C PHE A 284 -2.06 -12.71 -2.61
N ASP A 285 -3.17 -12.93 -1.91
CA ASP A 285 -3.17 -13.66 -0.64
C ASP A 285 -2.72 -15.12 -0.80
N ALA A 286 -3.16 -15.79 -1.87
CA ALA A 286 -2.75 -17.15 -2.20
C ALA A 286 -1.25 -17.23 -2.54
N ALA A 287 -0.74 -16.31 -3.37
CA ALA A 287 0.67 -16.21 -3.72
C ALA A 287 1.54 -15.96 -2.48
N LYS A 288 1.14 -15.00 -1.62
CA LYS A 288 1.80 -14.74 -0.33
C LYS A 288 1.86 -15.99 0.53
N SER A 289 0.73 -16.68 0.70
CA SER A 289 0.67 -17.90 1.53
C SER A 289 1.53 -19.03 0.97
N ARG A 290 1.57 -19.17 -0.36
CA ARG A 290 2.33 -20.22 -1.04
C ARG A 290 3.84 -19.96 -1.02
N GLY A 291 4.25 -18.71 -1.21
CA GLY A 291 5.65 -18.29 -1.25
C GLY A 291 6.23 -17.77 0.07
N GLN A 292 5.45 -17.76 1.16
CA GLN A 292 5.84 -17.16 2.46
C GLN A 292 6.26 -15.68 2.36
N GLY A 293 5.58 -14.91 1.50
CA GLY A 293 5.90 -13.49 1.30
C GLY A 293 5.57 -12.62 2.52
N ASP A 294 6.29 -11.50 2.67
CA ASP A 294 6.08 -10.55 3.76
C ASP A 294 4.64 -10.00 3.80
N PRO A 295 3.92 -10.11 4.94
CA PRO A 295 2.52 -9.71 5.03
C PRO A 295 2.30 -8.19 4.96
N ALA A 296 3.24 -7.36 5.41
CA ALA A 296 3.10 -5.90 5.38
C ALA A 296 3.35 -5.36 3.98
N LEU A 297 4.38 -5.85 3.29
CA LEU A 297 4.67 -5.52 1.90
C LEU A 297 3.51 -5.97 0.98
N MET A 298 2.97 -7.16 1.22
CA MET A 298 1.80 -7.64 0.48
C MET A 298 0.54 -6.80 0.74
N ALA A 299 0.34 -6.31 1.98
CA ALA A 299 -0.75 -5.39 2.28
C ALA A 299 -0.64 -4.08 1.49
N MET A 300 0.55 -3.46 1.46
CA MET A 300 0.79 -2.26 0.63
C MET A 300 0.57 -2.53 -0.86
N PHE A 301 1.00 -3.69 -1.37
CA PHE A 301 0.76 -4.08 -2.76
C PHE A 301 -0.73 -4.20 -3.09
N LYS A 302 -1.52 -4.80 -2.19
CA LYS A 302 -2.98 -4.90 -2.29
C LYS A 302 -3.66 -3.52 -2.26
N ASP A 303 -3.24 -2.67 -1.33
CA ASP A 303 -3.74 -1.31 -1.20
C ASP A 303 -3.46 -0.48 -2.47
N ALA A 304 -2.24 -0.54 -3.01
CA ALA A 304 -1.87 0.12 -4.26
C ALA A 304 -2.71 -0.41 -5.45
N PHE A 305 -2.84 -1.74 -5.57
CA PHE A 305 -3.62 -2.37 -6.65
C PHE A 305 -5.08 -1.94 -6.62
N ALA A 306 -5.70 -1.98 -5.44
CA ALA A 306 -7.09 -1.54 -5.25
C ALA A 306 -7.25 -0.04 -5.54
N ALA A 307 -6.32 0.79 -5.07
CA ALA A 307 -6.37 2.23 -5.32
C ALA A 307 -6.27 2.55 -6.81
N LEU A 308 -5.27 2.03 -7.53
CA LEU A 308 -5.05 2.39 -8.94
C LEU A 308 -6.19 1.95 -9.86
N HIS A 309 -6.83 0.81 -9.57
CA HIS A 309 -7.99 0.31 -10.31
C HIS A 309 -9.33 0.83 -9.79
N SER A 310 -9.34 1.52 -8.66
CA SER A 310 -10.57 2.17 -8.20
C SER A 310 -10.92 3.31 -9.15
N HIS A 311 -12.12 3.22 -9.72
CA HIS A 311 -12.76 4.31 -10.41
C HIS A 311 -14.06 4.60 -9.68
N ARG A 312 -14.10 5.68 -8.89
CA ARG A 312 -15.38 6.16 -8.38
C ARG A 312 -16.07 6.87 -9.51
N ALA A 313 -17.21 6.31 -9.93
CA ALA A 313 -18.07 6.91 -10.93
C ALA A 313 -18.32 8.38 -10.56
N SER A 314 -17.93 9.29 -11.45
CA SER A 314 -18.48 10.63 -11.46
C SER A 314 -20.01 10.50 -11.53
N SER A 315 -20.71 11.33 -10.77
CA SER A 315 -22.15 11.25 -10.46
C SER A 315 -23.12 11.24 -11.66
N ASP A 316 -22.59 11.31 -12.88
CA ASP A 316 -23.37 11.36 -14.12
C ASP A 316 -23.46 10.02 -14.86
N GLY A 317 -22.88 8.94 -14.34
CA GLY A 317 -23.07 7.58 -14.89
C GLY A 317 -22.54 7.38 -16.32
N VAL A 318 -21.82 8.35 -16.87
CA VAL A 318 -21.13 8.24 -18.16
C VAL A 318 -19.72 7.73 -17.90
N PHE A 319 -19.50 6.47 -18.21
CA PHE A 319 -18.19 5.84 -18.19
C PHE A 319 -17.23 6.60 -19.10
N GLY A 320 -16.10 7.06 -18.53
CA GLY A 320 -14.95 7.56 -19.28
C GLY A 320 -15.30 8.60 -20.33
N LYS A 321 -15.82 9.78 -19.94
CA LYS A 321 -15.78 10.93 -20.84
C LYS A 321 -14.32 11.13 -21.24
N PRO A 322 -13.95 10.92 -22.52
CA PRO A 322 -12.60 11.21 -22.97
C PRO A 322 -12.34 12.67 -22.65
N SER A 323 -11.16 12.98 -22.10
CA SER A 323 -10.68 14.37 -22.08
C SER A 323 -10.89 14.94 -23.48
N SER A 324 -11.59 16.07 -23.58
CA SER A 324 -11.96 16.71 -24.85
C SER A 324 -10.75 17.26 -25.64
N ASN A 325 -9.53 16.93 -25.22
CA ASN A 325 -8.31 17.38 -25.86
C ASN A 325 -7.83 16.38 -26.92
N GLY A 326 -8.38 16.54 -28.12
CA GLY A 326 -7.59 16.49 -29.36
C GLY A 326 -7.36 15.14 -30.05
N ILE A 327 -7.85 14.02 -29.53
CA ILE A 327 -7.92 12.76 -30.30
C ILE A 327 -9.34 12.59 -30.80
N ASP A 328 -9.49 12.44 -32.13
CA ASP A 328 -10.76 12.30 -32.81
C ASP A 328 -11.56 11.10 -32.24
N PRO A 329 -12.72 11.32 -31.59
CA PRO A 329 -13.56 10.24 -31.08
C PRO A 329 -14.07 9.31 -32.20
N ALA A 330 -13.95 9.71 -33.47
CA ALA A 330 -14.38 8.94 -34.63
C ALA A 330 -13.47 7.74 -35.00
N SER A 331 -12.33 7.52 -34.32
CA SER A 331 -11.35 6.47 -34.68
C SER A 331 -11.20 5.32 -33.69
N ARG A 332 -11.99 5.27 -32.60
CA ARG A 332 -11.95 4.13 -31.64
C ARG A 332 -13.08 3.15 -31.94
N ILE A 333 -12.75 1.87 -32.03
CA ILE A 333 -13.75 0.80 -32.13
C ILE A 333 -14.49 0.72 -30.79
N ALA A 334 -15.78 1.04 -30.77
CA ALA A 334 -16.58 0.89 -29.56
C ALA A 334 -16.82 -0.60 -29.27
N LEU A 335 -16.66 -0.98 -28.00
CA LEU A 335 -16.98 -2.33 -27.52
C LEU A 335 -18.43 -2.38 -27.06
N SER A 336 -19.08 -3.50 -27.33
CA SER A 336 -20.44 -3.79 -26.88
C SER A 336 -20.46 -4.34 -25.45
N GLY A 337 -21.62 -4.31 -24.79
CA GLY A 337 -21.78 -4.95 -23.47
C GLY A 337 -21.44 -6.44 -23.48
N ALA A 338 -21.69 -7.11 -24.61
CA ALA A 338 -21.32 -8.51 -24.83
C ALA A 338 -19.81 -8.72 -24.86
N ASP A 339 -19.05 -7.79 -25.46
CA ASP A 339 -17.58 -7.83 -25.46
C ASP A 339 -17.05 -7.68 -24.03
N HIS A 340 -17.59 -6.71 -23.28
CA HIS A 340 -17.24 -6.50 -21.87
C HIS A 340 -17.58 -7.70 -20.98
N GLY A 341 -18.59 -8.50 -21.34
CA GLY A 341 -18.91 -9.75 -20.65
C GLY A 341 -17.77 -10.77 -20.68
N MET A 342 -16.95 -10.73 -21.73
CA MET A 342 -15.77 -11.59 -21.92
C MET A 342 -14.47 -10.96 -21.42
N MET A 343 -14.51 -9.81 -20.74
CA MET A 343 -13.33 -9.11 -20.26
C MET A 343 -13.34 -8.98 -18.74
N THR A 344 -12.17 -8.74 -18.15
CA THR A 344 -12.07 -8.43 -16.71
C THR A 344 -12.70 -7.09 -16.35
N GLY A 345 -12.83 -6.19 -17.32
CA GLY A 345 -13.30 -4.83 -17.11
C GLY A 345 -12.29 -3.91 -16.40
N LEU A 346 -11.08 -4.37 -16.12
CA LEU A 346 -9.98 -3.52 -15.66
C LEU A 346 -9.20 -2.97 -16.87
N GLY A 347 -8.59 -1.80 -16.69
CA GLY A 347 -7.58 -1.30 -17.62
C GLY A 347 -6.35 -2.21 -17.63
N ASP A 348 -5.54 -2.09 -18.66
CA ASP A 348 -4.29 -2.84 -18.78
C ASP A 348 -3.30 -2.42 -17.70
N PHE A 349 -2.55 -3.39 -17.16
CA PHE A 349 -1.63 -3.12 -16.07
C PHE A 349 -0.45 -4.09 -16.04
N GLN A 350 0.60 -3.66 -15.34
CA GLN A 350 1.70 -4.50 -14.89
C GLN A 350 1.94 -4.23 -13.40
N ALA A 351 2.06 -5.30 -12.63
CA ALA A 351 2.36 -5.25 -11.22
C ALA A 351 3.51 -6.19 -10.87
N SER A 352 4.33 -5.78 -9.91
CA SER A 352 5.36 -6.63 -9.32
C SER A 352 5.60 -6.27 -7.85
N ILE A 353 5.95 -7.28 -7.07
CA ILE A 353 6.39 -7.19 -5.68
C ILE A 353 7.57 -8.13 -5.52
N SER A 354 8.64 -7.65 -4.88
CA SER A 354 9.82 -8.46 -4.56
C SER A 354 10.32 -8.14 -3.17
N GLN A 355 10.57 -9.17 -2.38
CA GLN A 355 11.13 -9.04 -1.04
C GLN A 355 12.66 -8.98 -1.12
N THR A 356 13.28 -8.19 -0.25
CA THR A 356 14.74 -8.19 -0.11
C THR A 356 15.23 -9.59 0.27
N ALA A 357 16.11 -10.14 -0.54
CA ALA A 357 16.59 -11.51 -0.40
C ALA A 357 17.54 -11.65 0.80
N VAL A 358 17.35 -12.69 1.63
CA VAL A 358 18.11 -12.90 2.87
C VAL A 358 18.79 -14.26 2.87
N ALA A 359 20.13 -14.27 2.95
CA ALA A 359 20.90 -15.50 3.16
C ALA A 359 20.94 -15.83 4.67
N SER A 360 19.85 -16.40 5.19
CA SER A 360 19.67 -16.67 6.61
C SER A 360 20.58 -17.78 7.15
N ASN A 361 21.14 -18.64 6.29
CA ASN A 361 21.96 -19.77 6.69
C ASN A 361 23.47 -19.51 6.51
N PRO A 362 24.25 -19.35 7.59
CA PRO A 362 25.69 -19.13 7.51
C PRO A 362 26.47 -20.27 6.84
N MET A 363 25.99 -21.52 6.97
CA MET A 363 26.64 -22.71 6.38
C MET A 363 26.34 -22.89 4.89
N ARG A 364 25.29 -22.23 4.37
CA ARG A 364 24.82 -22.35 2.98
C ARG A 364 24.33 -21.01 2.46
N ARG A 365 25.28 -20.14 2.10
CA ARG A 365 25.00 -18.78 1.62
C ARG A 365 24.34 -18.74 0.24
N ASP A 366 24.34 -19.86 -0.46
CA ASP A 366 23.64 -20.10 -1.71
C ASP A 366 22.14 -20.35 -1.51
N GLU A 367 21.72 -20.71 -0.29
CA GLU A 367 20.31 -20.79 0.10
C GLU A 367 19.83 -19.42 0.55
N VAL A 368 18.90 -18.83 -0.21
CA VAL A 368 18.45 -17.46 -0.01
C VAL A 368 16.94 -17.47 0.15
N ASP A 369 16.47 -16.85 1.23
CA ASP A 369 15.05 -16.56 1.44
C ASP A 369 14.65 -15.39 0.55
N ALA A 370 13.72 -15.61 -0.37
CA ALA A 370 13.28 -14.61 -1.33
C ALA A 370 11.82 -14.84 -1.74
N PHE A 371 11.15 -13.76 -2.12
CA PHE A 371 9.79 -13.79 -2.63
C PHE A 371 9.68 -12.79 -3.79
N SER A 372 9.12 -13.20 -4.91
CA SER A 372 8.81 -12.34 -6.06
C SER A 372 7.50 -12.79 -6.68
N TYR A 373 6.58 -11.84 -6.86
CA TYR A 373 5.33 -12.08 -7.56
C TYR A 373 5.09 -11.00 -8.62
N GLN A 374 4.69 -11.43 -9.81
CA GLN A 374 4.40 -10.56 -10.94
C GLN A 374 3.02 -10.93 -11.49
N VAL A 375 2.26 -9.92 -11.90
CA VAL A 375 0.97 -10.10 -12.57
C VAL A 375 0.76 -9.00 -13.60
N SER A 376 0.17 -9.34 -14.74
CA SER A 376 -0.09 -8.39 -15.81
C SER A 376 -1.40 -8.68 -16.51
N GLN A 377 -1.94 -7.65 -17.16
CA GLN A 377 -3.04 -7.75 -18.09
C GLN A 377 -2.79 -6.84 -19.28
N HIS A 378 -3.02 -7.37 -20.48
CA HIS A 378 -2.95 -6.62 -21.72
C HIS A 378 -4.16 -6.92 -22.60
N THR A 379 -4.69 -5.88 -23.25
CA THR A 379 -5.84 -5.93 -24.14
C THR A 379 -5.47 -5.29 -25.48
N GLU A 380 -5.65 -6.06 -26.54
CA GLU A 380 -5.48 -5.59 -27.91
C GLU A 380 -6.84 -5.52 -28.59
N ILE A 381 -7.19 -4.34 -29.12
CA ILE A 381 -8.38 -4.13 -29.94
C ILE A 381 -7.91 -3.81 -31.35
N SER A 382 -8.34 -4.61 -32.32
CA SER A 382 -7.98 -4.45 -33.72
C SER A 382 -9.20 -4.60 -34.62
N GLY A 383 -9.12 -4.12 -35.87
CA GLY A 383 -10.24 -4.15 -36.79
C GLY A 383 -10.33 -2.94 -37.69
N LYS A 384 -11.25 -2.98 -38.66
CA LYS A 384 -11.51 -1.86 -39.59
C LYS A 384 -12.76 -1.07 -39.22
N SER A 385 -13.67 -1.70 -38.47
CA SER A 385 -14.94 -1.12 -38.05
C SER A 385 -15.46 -1.90 -36.85
N GLU A 386 -16.52 -1.41 -36.20
CA GLU A 386 -17.22 -2.16 -35.15
C GLU A 386 -17.73 -3.52 -35.64
N LEU A 387 -18.12 -3.62 -36.92
CA LEU A 387 -18.61 -4.88 -37.51
C LEU A 387 -17.50 -5.86 -37.85
N ASP A 388 -16.27 -5.38 -37.99
CA ASP A 388 -15.08 -6.16 -38.33
C ASP A 388 -13.99 -5.86 -37.29
N ARG A 389 -14.22 -6.33 -36.05
CA ARG A 389 -13.36 -6.10 -34.88
C ARG A 389 -12.90 -7.41 -34.25
N SER A 390 -11.75 -7.37 -33.60
CA SER A 390 -11.24 -8.43 -32.73
C SER A 390 -10.73 -7.84 -31.42
N VAL A 391 -10.95 -8.57 -30.33
CA VAL A 391 -10.48 -8.25 -29.00
C VAL A 391 -9.69 -9.46 -28.49
N HIS A 392 -8.46 -9.22 -28.05
CA HIS A 392 -7.63 -10.22 -27.40
C HIS A 392 -7.21 -9.70 -26.03
N GLN A 393 -7.55 -10.41 -24.95
CA GLN A 393 -7.14 -10.06 -23.60
C GLN A 393 -6.33 -11.19 -22.99
N ARG A 394 -5.13 -10.87 -22.52
CA ARG A 394 -4.21 -11.80 -21.88
C ARG A 394 -3.90 -11.35 -20.47
N GLN A 395 -4.02 -12.27 -19.53
CA GLN A 395 -3.61 -12.11 -18.13
C GLN A 395 -2.51 -13.10 -17.83
N GLU A 396 -1.48 -12.68 -17.10
CA GLU A 396 -0.37 -13.56 -16.69
C GLU A 396 -0.03 -13.35 -15.22
N SER A 397 0.43 -14.41 -14.57
CA SER A 397 1.06 -14.31 -13.24
C SER A 397 2.27 -15.23 -13.13
N ARG A 398 3.20 -14.84 -12.26
CA ARG A 398 4.40 -15.61 -11.95
C ARG A 398 4.76 -15.44 -10.48
N LEU A 399 4.99 -16.56 -9.79
CA LEU A 399 5.49 -16.62 -8.42
C LEU A 399 6.84 -17.35 -8.40
N ASP A 400 7.87 -16.68 -7.92
CA ASP A 400 9.15 -17.28 -7.57
C ASP A 400 9.38 -17.05 -6.07
N ALA A 401 9.62 -18.11 -5.31
CA ALA A 401 9.93 -17.98 -3.90
C ALA A 401 10.89 -19.07 -3.43
N SER A 402 11.67 -18.75 -2.41
CA SER A 402 12.47 -19.72 -1.68
C SER A 402 12.49 -19.34 -0.21
N PHE A 403 12.38 -20.33 0.67
CA PHE A 403 12.35 -20.06 2.11
C PHE A 403 12.75 -21.29 2.93
N HIS A 404 13.31 -21.04 4.10
CA HIS A 404 13.57 -22.08 5.09
C HIS A 404 12.33 -22.33 5.97
N ARG A 405 12.06 -23.61 6.30
CA ARG A 405 11.07 -24.02 7.30
C ARG A 405 11.66 -24.99 8.32
N SER A 406 11.17 -24.91 9.55
CA SER A 406 11.58 -25.82 10.62
C SER A 406 11.17 -27.27 10.34
N LEU A 407 12.02 -28.23 10.71
CA LEU A 407 11.58 -29.64 10.81
C LEU A 407 10.60 -29.86 11.97
N PHE A 408 10.58 -28.94 12.93
CA PHE A 408 9.87 -29.05 14.19
C PHE A 408 8.81 -27.96 14.31
N GLY A 409 7.72 -28.07 13.55
CA GLY A 409 6.51 -27.22 13.68
C GLY A 409 6.80 -25.74 13.92
N ASP A 410 6.14 -25.15 14.92
CA ASP A 410 6.22 -23.72 15.28
C ASP A 410 7.55 -23.28 15.92
N THR A 411 8.59 -24.12 15.88
CA THR A 411 9.91 -23.75 16.41
C THR A 411 10.62 -22.85 15.42
N ALA A 412 10.91 -21.60 15.82
CA ALA A 412 11.69 -20.68 15.01
C ALA A 412 13.07 -21.27 14.67
N LEU A 413 13.47 -21.13 13.41
CA LEU A 413 14.78 -21.55 12.95
C LEU A 413 15.86 -20.64 13.54
N MET A 414 16.93 -21.24 14.08
CA MET A 414 18.11 -20.54 14.54
C MET A 414 19.33 -21.14 13.85
N LEU A 415 19.52 -20.82 12.57
CA LEU A 415 20.62 -21.35 11.76
C LEU A 415 21.94 -20.67 12.15
N THR A 416 22.97 -21.47 12.38
CA THR A 416 24.32 -21.06 12.80
C THR A 416 25.37 -21.89 12.06
N ASP A 417 26.66 -21.60 12.25
CA ASP A 417 27.76 -22.43 11.71
C ASP A 417 27.88 -23.83 12.34
N SER A 418 27.03 -24.16 13.32
CA SER A 418 27.01 -25.46 13.98
C SER A 418 26.14 -26.45 13.19
N PRO A 419 26.64 -27.65 12.85
CA PRO A 419 25.81 -28.69 12.23
C PRO A 419 24.56 -29.02 13.05
N TYR A 420 24.60 -28.90 14.38
CA TYR A 420 23.44 -29.17 15.24
C TYR A 420 22.26 -28.21 15.04
N SER A 421 22.49 -27.02 14.47
CA SER A 421 21.41 -26.08 14.16
C SER A 421 20.81 -26.29 12.77
N GLN A 422 21.40 -27.17 11.95
CA GLN A 422 21.09 -27.31 10.54
C GLN A 422 20.04 -28.41 10.30
N ASN A 423 18.85 -28.18 10.85
CA ASN A 423 17.70 -29.08 10.77
C ASN A 423 16.50 -28.31 10.21
N TYR A 424 16.30 -28.36 8.90
CA TYR A 424 15.28 -27.56 8.22
C TYR A 424 14.85 -28.19 6.89
N TYR A 425 13.72 -27.72 6.38
CA TYR A 425 13.36 -27.80 4.97
C TYR A 425 13.78 -26.50 4.27
N TYR A 426 14.31 -26.62 3.07
CA TYR A 426 14.45 -25.50 2.14
C TYR A 426 13.50 -25.75 0.98
N ASP A 427 12.52 -24.88 0.86
CA ASP A 427 11.46 -24.95 -0.15
C ASP A 427 11.77 -23.94 -1.25
N GLN A 428 11.59 -24.34 -2.50
CA GLN A 428 11.63 -23.47 -3.67
C GLN A 428 10.32 -23.64 -4.45
N ILE A 429 9.73 -22.53 -4.84
CA ILE A 429 8.47 -22.45 -5.58
C ILE A 429 8.73 -21.73 -6.90
N HIS A 430 8.23 -22.30 -7.99
CA HIS A 430 8.19 -21.67 -9.29
C HIS A 430 6.83 -21.97 -9.94
N ASP A 431 5.99 -20.94 -10.03
CA ASP A 431 4.67 -21.06 -10.61
C ASP A 431 4.45 -20.01 -11.70
N THR A 432 3.70 -20.38 -12.73
CA THR A 432 3.19 -19.49 -13.77
C THR A 432 1.74 -19.81 -14.08
N ALA A 433 0.95 -18.80 -14.46
CA ALA A 433 -0.40 -19.00 -14.96
C ALA A 433 -0.77 -17.97 -16.02
N SER A 434 -1.64 -18.35 -16.96
CA SER A 434 -2.21 -17.46 -17.97
C SER A 434 -3.72 -17.64 -18.16
N SER A 435 -4.37 -16.57 -18.60
CA SER A 435 -5.73 -16.56 -19.12
C SER A 435 -5.76 -15.75 -20.40
N ASP A 436 -6.21 -16.39 -21.48
CA ASP A 436 -6.17 -15.89 -22.84
C ASP A 436 -7.58 -15.92 -23.43
N MET A 437 -8.17 -14.74 -23.57
CA MET A 437 -9.49 -14.54 -24.17
C MET A 437 -9.32 -13.99 -25.58
N SER A 438 -10.11 -14.50 -26.53
CA SER A 438 -10.19 -13.95 -27.88
C SER A 438 -11.63 -13.88 -28.37
N LEU A 439 -11.98 -12.74 -28.94
CA LEU A 439 -13.26 -12.44 -29.54
C LEU A 439 -13.06 -11.86 -30.93
N ALA A 440 -13.82 -12.28 -31.94
CA ALA A 440 -13.75 -11.68 -33.28
C ALA A 440 -15.11 -11.63 -33.97
N TYR A 441 -15.33 -10.56 -34.71
CA TYR A 441 -16.51 -10.31 -35.52
C TYR A 441 -16.14 -10.10 -36.98
N ALA A 442 -16.98 -10.61 -37.88
CA ALA A 442 -16.90 -10.34 -39.30
C ALA A 442 -18.28 -9.93 -39.82
N LYS A 443 -18.37 -8.75 -40.42
CA LYS A 443 -19.64 -8.15 -40.88
C LYS A 443 -20.74 -8.15 -39.81
N GLY A 444 -20.35 -7.97 -38.54
CA GLY A 444 -21.24 -7.93 -37.38
C GLY A 444 -21.58 -9.29 -36.77
N ALA A 445 -21.26 -10.40 -37.44
CA ALA A 445 -21.45 -11.73 -36.88
C ALA A 445 -20.26 -12.12 -36.01
N LEU A 446 -20.52 -12.68 -34.82
CA LEU A 446 -19.49 -13.25 -33.96
C LEU A 446 -18.95 -14.52 -34.60
N VAL A 447 -17.66 -14.52 -34.96
CA VAL A 447 -16.98 -15.64 -35.65
C VAL A 447 -15.94 -16.35 -34.79
N GLN A 448 -15.55 -15.76 -33.67
CA GLN A 448 -14.66 -16.38 -32.69
C GLN A 448 -15.01 -15.91 -31.28
N ALA A 449 -15.11 -16.86 -30.34
CA ALA A 449 -15.16 -16.59 -28.91
C ALA A 449 -14.51 -17.76 -28.16
N THR A 450 -13.31 -17.54 -27.65
CA THR A 450 -12.49 -18.58 -27.01
C THR A 450 -11.86 -18.08 -25.73
N LEU A 451 -11.77 -18.96 -24.73
CA LEU A 451 -11.05 -18.73 -23.48
C LEU A 451 -10.08 -19.89 -23.23
N THR A 452 -8.79 -19.62 -23.13
CA THR A 452 -7.77 -20.62 -22.75
C THR A 452 -7.14 -20.23 -21.44
N GLN A 453 -7.02 -21.18 -20.51
CA GLN A 453 -6.38 -20.98 -19.22
C GLN A 453 -5.32 -22.05 -19.01
N ALA A 454 -4.21 -21.67 -18.39
CA ALA A 454 -3.13 -22.58 -18.06
C ALA A 454 -2.49 -22.20 -16.71
N ALA A 455 -2.05 -23.20 -15.97
CA ALA A 455 -1.23 -23.05 -14.77
C ALA A 455 -0.16 -24.14 -14.74
N ASP A 456 1.07 -23.75 -14.42
CA ASP A 456 2.22 -24.62 -14.17
C ASP A 456 2.77 -24.28 -12.79
N GLN A 457 2.91 -25.27 -11.93
CA GLN A 457 3.32 -25.14 -10.54
C GLN A 457 4.41 -26.15 -10.23
N SER A 458 5.51 -25.68 -9.64
CA SER A 458 6.62 -26.54 -9.25
C SER A 458 7.06 -26.21 -7.84
N SER A 459 7.24 -27.26 -7.03
CA SER A 459 7.85 -27.15 -5.70
C SER A 459 9.02 -28.11 -5.58
N ARG A 460 10.18 -27.58 -5.18
CA ARG A 460 11.34 -28.38 -4.80
C ARG A 460 11.56 -28.25 -3.30
N VAL A 461 11.62 -29.39 -2.62
CA VAL A 461 11.78 -29.45 -1.16
C VAL A 461 13.03 -30.25 -0.83
N GLN A 462 13.99 -29.57 -0.21
CA GLN A 462 15.22 -30.17 0.28
C GLN A 462 15.14 -30.30 1.80
N LYS A 463 15.40 -31.50 2.33
CA LYS A 463 15.40 -31.77 3.77
C LYS A 463 16.84 -31.91 4.26
N TYR A 464 17.20 -31.13 5.27
CA TYR A 464 18.51 -31.21 5.92
C TYR A 464 18.38 -31.65 7.37
N GLU A 465 19.22 -32.59 7.78
CA GLU A 465 19.42 -32.97 9.18
C GLU A 465 20.90 -32.95 9.50
N LEU A 466 21.26 -32.28 10.60
CA LEU A 466 22.64 -32.06 11.02
C LEU A 466 23.56 -31.51 9.89
N GLY A 467 23.00 -30.67 9.02
CA GLY A 467 23.71 -30.05 7.88
C GLY A 467 23.85 -30.95 6.66
N ARG A 468 23.36 -32.19 6.72
CA ARG A 468 23.40 -33.16 5.62
C ARG A 468 22.06 -33.23 4.92
N LEU A 469 22.10 -33.16 3.58
CA LEU A 469 20.93 -33.37 2.74
C LEU A 469 20.44 -34.80 2.90
N GLN A 470 19.22 -34.97 3.36
CA GLN A 470 18.56 -36.26 3.54
C GLN A 470 17.59 -36.58 2.41
N SER A 471 17.00 -35.54 1.79
CA SER A 471 16.01 -35.69 0.72
C SER A 471 16.01 -34.44 -0.17
N ASP A 472 15.74 -34.62 -1.46
CA ASP A 472 15.55 -33.57 -2.46
C ASP A 472 14.46 -34.05 -3.42
N ILE A 473 13.29 -33.41 -3.37
CA ILE A 473 12.11 -33.84 -4.12
C ILE A 473 11.55 -32.65 -4.87
N THR A 474 11.37 -32.80 -6.18
CA THR A 474 10.67 -31.83 -7.03
C THR A 474 9.32 -32.39 -7.46
N THR A 475 8.25 -31.63 -7.23
CA THR A 475 6.87 -32.00 -7.58
C THR A 475 6.31 -30.98 -8.58
N PRO A 476 6.33 -31.28 -9.89
CA PRO A 476 5.68 -30.46 -10.91
C PRO A 476 4.19 -30.80 -11.03
N ASN A 477 3.36 -29.80 -11.34
CA ASN A 477 1.95 -29.95 -11.62
C ASN A 477 1.52 -28.90 -12.65
N ALA A 478 0.95 -29.34 -13.77
CA ALA A 478 0.51 -28.43 -14.83
C ALA A 478 -0.89 -28.82 -15.33
N LYS A 479 -1.71 -27.81 -15.62
CA LYS A 479 -3.07 -28.00 -16.14
C LYS A 479 -3.41 -26.90 -17.14
N SER A 480 -4.09 -27.27 -18.21
CA SER A 480 -4.60 -26.33 -19.21
C SER A 480 -6.02 -26.71 -19.62
N ARG A 481 -6.81 -25.70 -19.97
CA ARG A 481 -8.18 -25.84 -20.47
C ARG A 481 -8.46 -24.78 -21.52
N THR A 482 -9.16 -25.18 -22.58
CA THR A 482 -9.76 -24.27 -23.55
C THR A 482 -11.27 -24.46 -23.55
N VAL A 483 -12.00 -23.35 -23.56
CA VAL A 483 -13.46 -23.29 -23.67
C VAL A 483 -13.81 -22.61 -24.99
N ASP A 484 -14.55 -23.34 -25.82
CA ASP A 484 -15.17 -22.78 -27.03
C ASP A 484 -16.50 -22.13 -26.64
N VAL A 485 -16.46 -20.82 -26.42
CA VAL A 485 -17.63 -20.03 -26.01
C VAL A 485 -18.59 -19.86 -27.18
N LEU A 486 -18.08 -19.82 -28.42
CA LEU A 486 -18.92 -19.76 -29.62
C LEU A 486 -19.80 -21.02 -29.72
N GLY A 487 -19.20 -22.20 -29.50
CA GLY A 487 -19.94 -23.46 -29.42
C GLY A 487 -21.01 -23.45 -28.31
N MET A 488 -20.73 -22.85 -27.15
CA MET A 488 -21.72 -22.71 -26.06
C MET A 488 -22.90 -21.81 -26.46
N ILE A 489 -22.64 -20.74 -27.21
CA ILE A 489 -23.69 -19.86 -27.75
C ILE A 489 -24.56 -20.63 -28.74
N ASP A 490 -23.94 -21.36 -29.67
CA ASP A 490 -24.66 -22.17 -30.68
C ASP A 490 -25.52 -23.27 -30.03
N ASP A 491 -25.05 -23.87 -28.93
CA ASP A 491 -25.81 -24.85 -28.16
C ASP A 491 -26.99 -24.19 -27.41
N ALA A 492 -26.81 -23.01 -26.83
CA ALA A 492 -27.87 -22.27 -26.16
C ALA A 492 -29.01 -21.91 -27.14
N ILE A 493 -28.65 -21.44 -28.34
CA ILE A 493 -29.60 -21.13 -29.41
C ILE A 493 -30.36 -22.38 -29.88
N ARG A 494 -29.64 -23.48 -30.11
CA ARG A 494 -30.28 -24.74 -30.54
C ARG A 494 -31.21 -25.33 -29.49
N ASN A 495 -30.93 -25.12 -28.20
CA ASN A 495 -31.74 -25.66 -27.10
C ASN A 495 -33.00 -24.84 -26.80
N ASP A 496 -33.11 -23.59 -27.27
CA ASP A 496 -34.36 -22.83 -27.23
C ASP A 496 -35.30 -23.28 -28.36
N THR A 497 -35.88 -24.46 -28.16
CA THR A 497 -36.75 -25.14 -29.14
C THR A 497 -37.95 -24.30 -29.58
N TYR A 498 -38.33 -23.29 -28.80
CA TYR A 498 -39.48 -22.42 -29.07
C TYR A 498 -39.08 -21.01 -29.54
N HIS A 499 -37.78 -20.73 -29.71
CA HIS A 499 -37.24 -19.40 -30.02
C HIS A 499 -37.88 -18.29 -29.16
N GLN A 500 -38.04 -18.57 -27.87
CA GLN A 500 -38.66 -17.64 -26.94
C GLN A 500 -37.75 -16.44 -26.65
N ILE A 501 -36.44 -16.63 -26.82
CA ILE A 501 -35.43 -15.62 -26.59
C ILE A 501 -34.76 -15.33 -27.94
N PRO A 502 -34.65 -14.06 -28.36
CA PRO A 502 -33.89 -13.71 -29.57
C PRO A 502 -32.43 -14.17 -29.46
N ASP A 503 -31.87 -14.72 -30.54
CA ASP A 503 -30.50 -15.26 -30.61
C ASP A 503 -29.44 -14.26 -30.08
N ASP A 504 -29.57 -12.97 -30.43
CA ASP A 504 -28.69 -11.91 -29.95
C ASP A 504 -28.69 -11.79 -28.43
N ARG A 505 -29.87 -11.93 -27.81
CA ARG A 505 -30.00 -11.84 -26.35
C ARG A 505 -29.40 -13.07 -25.67
N GLN A 506 -29.58 -14.26 -26.24
CA GLN A 506 -28.96 -15.47 -25.70
C GLN A 506 -27.43 -15.43 -25.79
N ARG A 507 -26.90 -14.93 -26.91
CA ARG A 507 -25.47 -14.68 -27.07
C ARG A 507 -24.97 -13.75 -25.97
N ASP A 508 -25.61 -12.60 -25.78
CA ASP A 508 -25.20 -11.60 -24.80
C ASP A 508 -25.30 -12.15 -23.36
N ASP A 509 -26.30 -12.97 -23.05
CA ASP A 509 -26.45 -13.66 -21.76
C ASP A 509 -25.30 -14.66 -21.51
N VAL A 510 -24.95 -15.48 -22.52
CA VAL A 510 -23.82 -16.42 -22.41
C VAL A 510 -22.50 -15.67 -22.23
N LEU A 511 -22.22 -14.64 -23.04
CA LEU A 511 -20.99 -13.85 -22.95
C LEU A 511 -20.89 -13.12 -21.61
N SER A 512 -21.98 -12.55 -21.12
CA SER A 512 -22.00 -11.88 -19.80
C SER A 512 -21.75 -12.86 -18.64
N SER A 513 -22.19 -14.12 -18.78
CA SER A 513 -21.93 -15.16 -17.78
C SER A 513 -20.46 -15.61 -17.69
N MET A 514 -19.65 -15.25 -18.69
CA MET A 514 -18.23 -15.62 -18.74
C MET A 514 -17.32 -14.69 -17.95
N HIS A 515 -17.80 -13.53 -17.49
CA HIS A 515 -16.97 -12.51 -16.84
C HIS A 515 -16.07 -13.07 -15.72
N ASP A 516 -16.65 -13.77 -14.75
CA ASP A 516 -15.88 -14.35 -13.64
C ASP A 516 -14.98 -15.51 -14.08
N ARG A 517 -15.29 -16.14 -15.22
CA ARG A 517 -14.52 -17.28 -15.77
C ARG A 517 -13.29 -16.84 -16.55
N VAL A 518 -13.31 -15.65 -17.14
CA VAL A 518 -12.19 -15.08 -17.88
C VAL A 518 -11.04 -14.73 -16.94
N LEU A 519 -11.34 -14.41 -15.68
CA LEU A 519 -10.33 -14.05 -14.69
C LEU A 519 -9.28 -15.16 -14.50
N LEU A 520 -8.01 -14.76 -14.40
CA LEU A 520 -6.86 -15.64 -14.23
C LEU A 520 -6.98 -16.58 -13.03
N HIS A 521 -6.68 -17.87 -13.22
CA HIS A 521 -6.57 -18.84 -12.13
C HIS A 521 -5.12 -19.24 -11.92
N ALA A 522 -4.53 -18.81 -10.80
CA ALA A 522 -3.10 -18.98 -10.52
C ALA A 522 -2.70 -20.41 -10.10
N SER A 523 -3.67 -21.29 -9.78
CA SER A 523 -3.40 -22.67 -9.35
C SER A 523 -4.06 -23.72 -10.23
N THR A 524 -3.41 -24.87 -10.35
CA THR A 524 -3.90 -26.02 -11.11
C THR A 524 -5.23 -26.58 -10.59
N ASP A 525 -5.50 -26.45 -9.29
CA ASP A 525 -6.77 -26.86 -8.69
C ASP A 525 -7.93 -25.96 -9.12
N GLN A 526 -7.66 -24.69 -9.43
CA GLN A 526 -8.67 -23.74 -9.90
C GLN A 526 -8.93 -23.89 -11.41
N VAL A 527 -7.91 -24.22 -12.20
CA VAL A 527 -8.07 -24.48 -13.64
C VAL A 527 -9.02 -25.67 -13.82
N GLY A 528 -10.20 -25.47 -14.42
CA GLY A 528 -11.10 -26.57 -14.79
C GLY A 528 -12.20 -26.95 -13.80
N ASN A 529 -12.34 -26.27 -12.65
CA ASN A 529 -13.54 -26.40 -11.81
C ASN A 529 -14.65 -25.50 -12.36
N LEU A 530 -15.43 -26.00 -13.33
CA LEU A 530 -16.74 -25.43 -13.72
C LEU A 530 -17.74 -26.55 -13.95
#